data_AF-A0A0D4WUP8-F1
#
_entry.id   AF-A0A0D4WUP8-F1
#
_cell.length_a   1.000
_cell.length_b   1.000
_cell.length_c   1.000
_cell.angle_alpha   90.00
_cell.angle_beta   90.00
_cell.angle_gamma   90.00
#
_symmetry.space_group_name_H-M   'P 1'
#
loop_
_entity.id
_entity.type
_entity.pdbx_description
1 polymer ?
#
loop_
_entity_poly.entity_id
_entity_poly.type
_entity_poly.pdbx_seq_one_letter_code
_entity_poly.pdbx_strand_id
1 'polypeptide(L)'
;MAFVLLSTDPMEADAAMAAAGLPTPALHLSLDDIPDNKKRGSGVWLQEVAQRLKLRTNQLLLVGTTRWDWLTGINAGVAYIHANWASQVRDAKRMDALSASDPDGVAELLEHFFLPEPHWTFAEDSTGRAMRIRSLLPPNVRFPHAADRTFELQDVFTRGRTITIGNQDARDILMLRLLSSAYLDGTLPGRSLFCVYPSSNVGKVSAQLAGFLEKAKVMVGSYYKEDLLERAIAAPDTSIERVKRNRGEARTADISIAAQTRTVRINPRHRGKLDGKTVVVFDDFTTEGTSIEWARALLLNAGAAEVIALTVGKYGSRHTRYDLRAGAAINPFDVNNLTAADFLQTTCAGRTGQGPTASLTAAAKHFIAAAELQTAAQSPLAGSENGQEARLQPPAGRRSPMTAYKIARQRHLADMLTHLQQRAYPLVWRGEYLIPAGRTTTTALWWIALPGQVEHWYDTGEAERLVSGICLAAGIIWEPVAAPGGASQLAEALARMGQRRDA
;
A
#
# COMPACT_ATOMS: atom_id res chain seq x y z
N MET A 1 15.04 -20.96 5.13
CA MET A 1 13.94 -20.37 5.92
C MET A 1 13.54 -21.39 6.98
N ALA A 2 13.40 -20.98 8.23
CA ALA A 2 12.88 -21.82 9.31
C ALA A 2 11.45 -21.37 9.63
N PHE A 3 10.57 -22.28 10.04
CA PHE A 3 9.23 -21.93 10.48
C PHE A 3 9.05 -22.25 11.97
N VAL A 4 8.20 -21.45 12.62
CA VAL A 4 7.88 -21.56 14.05
C VAL A 4 6.39 -21.80 14.17
N LEU A 5 5.98 -22.73 15.01
CA LEU A 5 4.59 -23.00 15.30
C LEU A 5 4.19 -22.31 16.61
N LEU A 6 3.12 -21.53 16.59
CA LEU A 6 2.52 -20.93 17.79
C LEU A 6 1.12 -21.50 17.97
N SER A 7 0.87 -22.19 19.08
CA SER A 7 -0.46 -22.71 19.43
C SER A 7 -0.94 -22.13 20.76
N THR A 8 -2.25 -21.96 20.92
CA THR A 8 -2.80 -21.57 22.25
C THR A 8 -2.85 -22.77 23.17
N ASP A 9 -3.37 -23.88 22.66
CA ASP A 9 -3.45 -25.11 23.41
C ASP A 9 -2.14 -25.90 23.28
N PRO A 10 -1.68 -26.58 24.34
CA PRO A 10 -0.58 -27.53 24.25
C PRO A 10 -0.86 -28.60 23.20
N MET A 11 0.16 -28.96 22.43
CA MET A 11 0.07 -30.04 21.44
C MET A 11 1.43 -30.67 21.19
N GLU A 12 1.44 -31.96 20.81
CA GLU A 12 2.62 -32.66 20.34
C GLU A 12 2.95 -32.22 18.91
N ALA A 13 3.62 -31.08 18.76
CA ALA A 13 3.84 -30.42 17.48
C ALA A 13 4.56 -31.30 16.45
N ASP A 14 5.61 -32.03 16.87
CA ASP A 14 6.38 -32.90 15.97
C ASP A 14 5.51 -34.03 15.40
N ALA A 15 4.71 -34.67 16.26
CA ALA A 15 3.78 -35.71 15.84
C ALA A 15 2.68 -35.16 14.93
N ALA A 16 2.14 -33.98 15.23
CA ALA A 16 1.12 -33.32 14.41
C ALA A 16 1.66 -32.92 13.03
N MET A 17 2.89 -32.40 12.95
CA MET A 17 3.53 -32.05 11.68
C MET A 17 3.84 -33.30 10.86
N ALA A 18 4.40 -34.35 11.48
CA ALA A 18 4.66 -35.61 10.81
C ALA A 18 3.38 -36.25 10.23
N ALA A 19 2.29 -36.23 11.00
CA ALA A 19 0.99 -36.72 10.53
C ALA A 19 0.42 -35.94 9.33
N ALA A 20 0.75 -34.65 9.23
CA ALA A 20 0.37 -33.78 8.12
C ALA A 20 1.36 -33.82 6.94
N GLY A 21 2.46 -34.59 7.02
CA GLY A 21 3.52 -34.60 6.02
C GLY A 21 4.32 -33.29 5.96
N LEU A 22 4.34 -32.53 7.06
CA LEU A 22 5.03 -31.24 7.17
C LEU A 22 6.37 -31.41 7.91
N PRO A 23 7.37 -30.55 7.62
CA PRO A 23 8.63 -30.57 8.36
C PRO A 23 8.42 -30.22 9.84
N THR A 24 9.33 -30.69 10.69
CA THR A 24 9.39 -30.33 12.11
C THR A 24 9.61 -28.81 12.27
N PRO A 25 8.88 -28.11 13.16
CA PRO A 25 9.09 -26.69 13.38
C PRO A 25 10.44 -26.45 14.05
N ALA A 26 11.11 -25.35 13.72
CA ALA A 26 12.37 -24.97 14.38
C ALA A 26 12.15 -24.58 15.86
N LEU A 27 10.91 -24.20 16.19
CA LEU A 27 10.44 -23.93 17.54
C LEU A 27 8.93 -24.09 17.57
N HIS A 28 8.40 -24.69 18.63
CA HIS A 28 6.98 -24.65 18.98
C HIS A 28 6.83 -23.95 20.32
N LEU A 29 5.89 -23.00 20.40
CA LEU A 29 5.49 -22.37 21.66
C LEU A 29 3.98 -22.54 21.85
N SER A 30 3.60 -22.95 23.06
CA SER A 30 2.23 -23.00 23.55
C SER A 30 1.97 -21.85 24.54
N LEU A 31 0.74 -21.72 25.07
CA LEU A 31 0.46 -20.70 26.09
C LEU A 31 1.34 -20.86 27.35
N ASP A 32 1.66 -22.09 27.72
CA ASP A 32 2.46 -22.42 28.91
C ASP A 32 3.94 -22.01 28.77
N ASP A 33 4.39 -21.78 27.53
CA ASP A 33 5.72 -21.26 27.24
C ASP A 33 5.85 -19.74 27.42
N ILE A 34 4.73 -19.03 27.56
CA ILE A 34 4.68 -17.57 27.52
C ILE A 34 4.65 -16.99 28.94
N PRO A 35 5.53 -16.02 29.26
CA PRO A 35 5.54 -15.36 30.57
C PRO A 35 4.15 -14.84 30.99
N ASP A 36 3.82 -15.11 32.25
CA ASP A 36 2.52 -14.79 32.88
C ASP A 36 1.30 -15.38 32.16
N ASN A 37 1.48 -16.41 31.33
CA ASN A 37 0.44 -17.00 30.48
C ASN A 37 -0.32 -15.93 29.67
N LYS A 38 0.42 -14.94 29.15
CA LYS A 38 -0.19 -13.87 28.34
C LYS A 38 -0.75 -14.46 27.05
N LYS A 39 -2.05 -14.24 26.83
CA LYS A 39 -2.75 -14.72 25.64
C LYS A 39 -2.26 -14.04 24.36
N ARG A 40 -2.55 -14.68 23.22
CA ARG A 40 -2.39 -14.08 21.89
C ARG A 40 -3.11 -12.73 21.83
N GLY A 41 -2.52 -11.79 21.11
CA GLY A 41 -2.78 -10.35 21.15
C GLY A 41 -1.68 -9.58 21.88
N SER A 42 -0.93 -10.25 22.77
CA SER A 42 0.29 -9.73 23.37
C SER A 42 1.49 -9.91 22.45
N GLY A 43 2.32 -8.88 22.27
CA GLY A 43 3.57 -8.98 21.51
C GLY A 43 4.62 -9.91 22.14
N VAL A 44 4.43 -10.32 23.40
CA VAL A 44 5.37 -11.18 24.15
C VAL A 44 5.61 -12.51 23.44
N TRP A 45 4.61 -13.08 22.74
CA TRP A 45 4.79 -14.32 21.98
C TRP A 45 5.96 -14.24 21.00
N LEU A 46 6.02 -13.16 20.21
CA LEU A 46 7.05 -12.99 19.20
C LEU A 46 8.37 -12.50 19.80
N GLN A 47 8.33 -11.86 20.97
CA GLN A 47 9.53 -11.54 21.74
C GLN A 47 10.19 -12.81 22.28
N GLU A 48 9.41 -13.77 22.77
CA GLU A 48 9.91 -15.09 23.19
C GLU A 48 10.52 -15.87 22.02
N VAL A 49 9.87 -15.87 20.85
CA VAL A 49 10.44 -16.46 19.62
C VAL A 49 11.78 -15.79 19.28
N ALA A 50 11.81 -14.46 19.24
CA ALA A 50 13.02 -13.69 18.95
C ALA A 50 14.14 -14.02 19.94
N GLN A 51 13.83 -14.09 21.24
CA GLN A 51 14.80 -14.41 22.29
C GLN A 51 15.33 -15.84 22.18
N ARG A 52 14.44 -16.85 22.10
CA ARG A 52 14.83 -18.27 22.05
C ARG A 52 15.64 -18.60 20.78
N LEU A 53 15.33 -17.95 19.67
CA LEU A 53 16.05 -18.12 18.39
C LEU A 53 17.20 -17.13 18.18
N LYS A 54 17.44 -16.20 19.13
CA LYS A 54 18.46 -15.14 19.02
C LYS A 54 18.31 -14.29 17.76
N LEU A 55 17.07 -13.98 17.40
CA LEU A 55 16.69 -13.15 16.27
C LEU A 55 16.24 -11.76 16.76
N ARG A 56 16.27 -10.79 15.85
CA ARG A 56 15.56 -9.51 16.03
C ARG A 56 14.13 -9.66 15.56
N THR A 57 13.21 -8.87 16.10
CA THR A 57 11.79 -8.90 15.69
C THR A 57 11.61 -8.64 14.20
N ASN A 58 12.45 -7.77 13.62
CA ASN A 58 12.43 -7.47 12.21
C ASN A 58 13.01 -8.56 11.29
N GLN A 59 13.40 -9.70 11.85
CA GLN A 59 13.76 -10.93 11.14
C GLN A 59 12.64 -12.00 11.24
N LEU A 60 11.51 -11.63 11.85
CA LEU A 60 10.33 -12.48 11.97
C LEU A 60 9.25 -12.01 10.98
N LEU A 61 8.37 -12.91 10.61
CA LEU A 61 7.13 -12.61 9.88
C LEU A 61 6.05 -13.52 10.47
N LEU A 62 4.90 -12.96 10.81
CA LEU A 62 3.79 -13.73 11.35
C LEU A 62 2.75 -13.98 10.27
N VAL A 63 2.45 -15.25 10.00
CA VAL A 63 1.26 -15.66 9.23
C VAL A 63 0.21 -16.12 10.23
N GLY A 64 -1.02 -15.58 10.13
CA GLY A 64 -2.09 -15.97 11.04
C GLY A 64 -3.48 -15.76 10.47
N THR A 65 -4.49 -16.25 11.18
CA THR A 65 -5.87 -16.36 10.67
C THR A 65 -6.88 -15.60 11.53
N THR A 66 -6.46 -15.09 12.68
CA THR A 66 -7.35 -14.41 13.63
C THR A 66 -6.92 -12.97 13.90
N ARG A 67 -7.87 -12.17 14.39
CA ARG A 67 -7.59 -10.83 14.91
C ARG A 67 -6.52 -10.85 16.02
N TRP A 68 -6.48 -11.90 16.82
CA TRP A 68 -5.49 -12.03 17.90
C TRP A 68 -4.09 -12.27 17.37
N ASP A 69 -3.93 -13.00 16.26
CA ASP A 69 -2.64 -13.15 15.59
C ASP A 69 -2.15 -11.81 15.04
N TRP A 70 -3.06 -11.06 14.39
CA TRP A 70 -2.73 -9.71 13.93
C TRP A 70 -2.30 -8.79 15.07
N LEU A 71 -3.07 -8.74 16.16
CA LEU A 71 -2.72 -7.97 17.36
C LEU A 71 -1.36 -8.42 17.96
N THR A 72 -1.07 -9.72 17.93
CA THR A 72 0.23 -10.28 18.36
C THR A 72 1.37 -9.71 17.53
N GLY A 73 1.24 -9.75 16.20
CA GLY A 73 2.22 -9.20 15.26
C GLY A 73 2.48 -7.72 15.48
N ILE A 74 1.43 -6.89 15.39
CA ILE A 74 1.58 -5.44 15.46
C ILE A 74 2.09 -4.97 16.83
N ASN A 75 1.68 -5.62 17.93
CA ASN A 75 2.14 -5.25 19.26
C ASN A 75 3.61 -5.63 19.51
N ALA A 76 4.14 -6.58 18.74
CA ALA A 76 5.57 -6.93 18.73
C ALA A 76 6.39 -6.11 17.73
N GLY A 77 5.75 -5.29 16.89
CA GLY A 77 6.41 -4.63 15.77
C GLY A 77 6.87 -5.59 14.68
N VAL A 78 6.16 -6.72 14.50
CA VAL A 78 6.46 -7.75 13.52
C VAL A 78 5.46 -7.68 12.38
N ALA A 79 5.95 -7.76 11.14
CA ALA A 79 5.14 -7.79 9.94
C ALA A 79 4.17 -8.99 9.95
N TYR A 80 2.93 -8.75 9.57
CA TYR A 80 1.84 -9.72 9.62
C TYR A 80 1.22 -9.94 8.24
N ILE A 81 1.02 -11.22 7.87
CA ILE A 81 0.24 -11.64 6.71
C ILE A 81 -1.00 -12.41 7.18
N HIS A 82 -2.16 -11.92 6.77
CA HIS A 82 -3.43 -12.58 7.01
C HIS A 82 -3.66 -13.71 6.01
N ALA A 83 -3.87 -14.92 6.52
CA ALA A 83 -4.17 -16.09 5.71
C ALA A 83 -5.68 -16.20 5.45
N ASN A 84 -6.17 -15.56 4.38
CA ASN A 84 -7.60 -15.50 4.08
C ASN A 84 -8.20 -16.90 3.86
N TRP A 85 -7.44 -17.84 3.27
CA TRP A 85 -7.91 -19.21 2.99
C TRP A 85 -8.26 -20.02 4.23
N ALA A 86 -7.58 -19.75 5.34
CA ALA A 86 -7.75 -20.49 6.59
C ALA A 86 -8.70 -19.78 7.57
N SER A 87 -9.24 -18.62 7.20
CA SER A 87 -10.20 -17.90 8.03
C SER A 87 -11.61 -18.49 7.88
N GLN A 88 -12.12 -19.14 8.93
CA GLN A 88 -13.57 -19.36 9.08
C GLN A 88 -14.31 -18.09 9.56
N VAL A 89 -13.54 -17.02 9.82
CA VAL A 89 -14.00 -15.78 10.45
C VAL A 89 -14.49 -14.80 9.40
N ARG A 90 -15.81 -14.59 9.34
CA ARG A 90 -16.50 -13.61 8.48
C ARG A 90 -16.21 -12.13 8.84
N ASP A 91 -15.41 -11.89 9.88
CA ASP A 91 -15.08 -10.57 10.44
C ASP A 91 -13.74 -9.99 9.95
N ALA A 92 -13.18 -10.50 8.86
CA ALA A 92 -12.03 -9.88 8.17
C ALA A 92 -12.29 -8.42 7.72
N LYS A 93 -13.55 -7.96 7.74
CA LYS A 93 -14.00 -6.62 7.34
C LYS A 93 -13.37 -5.42 8.09
N ARG A 94 -12.40 -5.63 8.98
CA ARG A 94 -11.77 -4.57 9.79
C ARG A 94 -10.25 -4.73 10.02
N MET A 95 -9.59 -5.64 9.31
CA MET A 95 -8.14 -5.83 9.46
C MET A 95 -7.43 -5.23 8.26
N ASP A 96 -6.82 -4.07 8.47
CA ASP A 96 -5.84 -3.53 7.51
C ASP A 96 -4.54 -4.32 7.72
N ALA A 97 -4.22 -5.22 6.78
CA ALA A 97 -3.04 -6.07 6.82
C ALA A 97 -2.64 -6.49 5.40
N LEU A 98 -1.38 -6.93 5.24
CA LEU A 98 -1.04 -7.76 4.09
C LEU A 98 -1.87 -9.04 4.19
N SER A 99 -2.35 -9.54 3.07
CA SER A 99 -3.19 -10.74 3.05
C SER A 99 -2.87 -11.61 1.84
N ALA A 100 -2.96 -12.91 2.02
CA ALA A 100 -2.85 -13.88 0.95
C ALA A 100 -4.10 -14.77 0.91
N SER A 101 -4.56 -15.06 -0.30
CA SER A 101 -5.80 -15.84 -0.55
C SER A 101 -5.59 -17.34 -0.56
N ASP A 102 -4.34 -17.77 -0.58
CA ASP A 102 -3.87 -19.15 -0.57
C ASP A 102 -2.40 -19.16 -0.07
N PRO A 103 -1.81 -20.34 0.20
CA PRO A 103 -0.41 -20.45 0.61
C PRO A 103 0.59 -19.90 -0.41
N ASP A 104 0.31 -20.00 -1.71
CA ASP A 104 1.21 -19.52 -2.77
C ASP A 104 1.35 -18.00 -2.72
N GLY A 105 0.28 -17.28 -2.39
CA GLY A 105 0.34 -15.83 -2.15
C GLY A 105 1.25 -15.44 -0.97
N VAL A 106 1.43 -16.32 0.03
CA VAL A 106 2.45 -16.08 1.08
C VAL A 106 3.86 -16.28 0.51
N ALA A 107 4.06 -17.33 -0.29
CA ALA A 107 5.34 -17.58 -0.93
C ALA A 107 5.73 -16.41 -1.85
N GLU A 108 4.79 -15.87 -2.64
CA GLU A 108 5.00 -14.71 -3.51
C GLU A 108 5.41 -13.46 -2.71
N LEU A 109 4.69 -13.17 -1.60
CA LEU A 109 5.05 -12.06 -0.70
C LEU A 109 6.44 -12.24 -0.09
N LEU A 110 6.78 -13.46 0.33
CA LEU A 110 8.10 -13.79 0.86
C LEU A 110 9.18 -13.58 -0.19
N GLU A 111 9.05 -14.20 -1.35
CA GLU A 111 10.04 -14.19 -2.43
C GLU A 111 10.36 -12.77 -2.92
N HIS A 112 9.33 -11.93 -3.10
CA HIS A 112 9.52 -10.62 -3.71
C HIS A 112 9.76 -9.49 -2.71
N PHE A 113 9.32 -9.63 -1.44
CA PHE A 113 9.39 -8.54 -0.47
C PHE A 113 10.18 -8.88 0.80
N PHE A 114 10.05 -10.08 1.37
CA PHE A 114 10.56 -10.36 2.72
C PHE A 114 11.81 -11.26 2.79
N LEU A 115 12.15 -11.99 1.73
CA LEU A 115 13.37 -12.79 1.62
C LEU A 115 14.56 -12.03 1.02
N PRO A 116 14.39 -11.13 0.03
CA PRO A 116 15.53 -10.42 -0.52
C PRO A 116 16.16 -9.49 0.51
N GLU A 117 17.48 -9.55 0.65
CA GLU A 117 18.23 -8.66 1.55
C GLU A 117 17.93 -7.18 1.22
N PRO A 118 17.72 -6.32 2.23
CA PRO A 118 17.44 -4.91 2.00
C PRO A 118 18.65 -4.21 1.38
N HIS A 119 18.47 -3.69 0.18
CA HIS A 119 19.48 -2.91 -0.53
C HIS A 119 18.99 -1.48 -0.70
N TRP A 120 19.90 -0.52 -0.48
CA TRP A 120 19.61 0.90 -0.56
C TRP A 120 20.51 1.56 -1.59
N THR A 121 19.96 2.48 -2.38
CA THR A 121 20.79 3.34 -3.23
C THR A 121 21.57 4.34 -2.39
N PHE A 122 21.01 4.75 -1.26
CA PHE A 122 21.70 5.58 -0.29
C PHE A 122 21.30 5.18 1.14
N ALA A 123 22.30 5.05 2.00
CA ALA A 123 22.11 4.81 3.42
C ALA A 123 23.09 5.65 4.24
N GLU A 124 22.60 6.29 5.29
CA GLU A 124 23.41 7.02 6.25
C GLU A 124 22.92 6.75 7.66
N ASP A 125 23.83 6.36 8.54
CA ASP A 125 23.57 6.18 9.97
C ASP A 125 24.43 7.18 10.75
N SER A 126 23.80 8.12 11.41
CA SER A 126 24.45 9.15 12.23
C SER A 126 23.98 9.02 13.68
N THR A 127 24.56 8.07 14.41
CA THR A 127 24.22 7.80 15.82
C THR A 127 24.38 9.04 16.69
N GLY A 128 25.46 9.80 16.52
CA GLY A 128 25.70 11.06 17.24
C GLY A 128 24.71 12.18 16.92
N ARG A 129 23.89 12.04 15.86
CA ARG A 129 22.83 12.99 15.49
C ARG A 129 21.43 12.38 15.62
N ALA A 130 21.33 11.18 16.22
CA ALA A 130 20.11 10.40 16.34
C ALA A 130 19.30 10.32 15.03
N MET A 131 20.01 10.05 13.93
CA MET A 131 19.43 10.12 12.59
C MET A 131 19.85 8.93 11.73
N ARG A 132 18.88 8.36 11.00
CA ARG A 132 19.13 7.42 9.91
C ARG A 132 18.43 7.89 8.63
N ILE A 133 19.06 7.66 7.48
CA ILE A 133 18.52 7.98 6.17
C ILE A 133 18.60 6.75 5.29
N ARG A 134 17.53 6.45 4.57
CA ARG A 134 17.47 5.42 3.53
C ARG A 134 16.76 5.96 2.31
N SER A 135 17.33 5.69 1.14
CA SER A 135 16.70 5.96 -0.15
C SER A 135 16.74 4.71 -1.00
N LEU A 136 15.57 4.26 -1.45
CA LEU A 136 15.41 2.96 -2.09
C LEU A 136 16.13 2.89 -3.43
N LEU A 137 15.92 3.89 -4.29
CA LEU A 137 16.27 3.82 -5.70
C LEU A 137 16.93 5.11 -6.23
N PRO A 138 17.72 5.03 -7.31
CA PRO A 138 18.10 6.21 -8.05
C PRO A 138 16.89 6.72 -8.86
N PRO A 139 16.77 8.05 -9.09
CA PRO A 139 15.57 8.68 -9.64
C PRO A 139 15.29 8.32 -11.10
N ASN A 140 16.32 7.89 -11.83
CA ASN A 140 16.26 7.60 -13.27
C ASN A 140 16.24 6.08 -13.55
N VAL A 141 15.95 5.26 -12.53
CA VAL A 141 15.73 3.83 -12.75
C VAL A 141 14.49 3.62 -13.63
N ARG A 142 14.58 2.65 -14.54
CA ARG A 142 13.49 2.26 -15.42
C ARG A 142 13.03 0.86 -15.07
N PHE A 143 11.72 0.71 -14.91
CA PHE A 143 11.08 -0.58 -14.65
C PHE A 143 10.24 -1.01 -15.84
N PRO A 144 10.10 -2.32 -16.06
CA PRO A 144 9.24 -2.84 -17.11
C PRO A 144 7.78 -2.50 -16.85
N HIS A 145 7.08 -2.21 -17.94
CA HIS A 145 5.64 -2.11 -18.08
C HIS A 145 5.19 -3.12 -19.14
N ALA A 146 3.88 -3.40 -19.24
CA ALA A 146 3.33 -4.26 -20.29
C ALA A 146 3.79 -3.85 -21.71
N ALA A 147 3.93 -4.85 -22.59
CA ALA A 147 4.29 -4.72 -24.01
C ALA A 147 5.63 -4.01 -24.27
N ASP A 148 6.70 -4.43 -23.59
CA ASP A 148 8.08 -3.91 -23.73
C ASP A 148 8.25 -2.41 -23.44
N ARG A 149 7.27 -1.79 -22.77
CA ARG A 149 7.36 -0.40 -22.33
C ARG A 149 8.11 -0.32 -21.00
N THR A 150 8.58 0.88 -20.65
CA THR A 150 9.17 1.13 -19.34
C THR A 150 8.61 2.41 -18.73
N PHE A 151 8.73 2.53 -17.41
CA PHE A 151 8.39 3.75 -16.67
C PHE A 151 9.50 4.14 -15.69
N GLU A 152 9.55 5.42 -15.31
CA GLU A 152 10.48 5.96 -14.32
C GLU A 152 9.76 6.32 -13.02
N LEU A 153 10.49 6.44 -11.90
CA LEU A 153 9.90 6.79 -10.60
C LEU A 153 9.11 8.11 -10.64
N GLN A 154 9.58 9.07 -11.43
CA GLN A 154 8.92 10.37 -11.57
C GLN A 154 7.54 10.25 -12.21
N ASP A 155 7.29 9.24 -13.05
CA ASP A 155 5.96 9.01 -13.61
C ASP A 155 4.94 8.72 -12.51
N VAL A 156 5.33 7.93 -11.51
CA VAL A 156 4.47 7.47 -10.41
C VAL A 156 4.34 8.50 -9.30
N PHE A 157 5.46 9.08 -8.85
CA PHE A 157 5.52 9.90 -7.63
C PHE A 157 5.54 11.41 -7.88
N THR A 158 5.84 11.88 -9.10
CA THR A 158 5.88 13.32 -9.43
C THR A 158 4.78 13.72 -10.40
N ARG A 159 4.61 12.96 -11.47
CA ARG A 159 3.60 13.23 -12.52
C ARG A 159 2.22 12.65 -12.17
N GLY A 160 2.13 11.88 -11.09
CA GLY A 160 0.88 11.31 -10.58
C GLY A 160 0.21 10.32 -11.55
N ARG A 161 0.97 9.72 -12.48
CA ARG A 161 0.42 8.74 -13.42
C ARG A 161 0.09 7.45 -12.68
N THR A 162 -1.12 6.93 -12.89
CA THR A 162 -1.45 5.56 -12.50
C THR A 162 -0.81 4.63 -13.51
N ILE A 163 0.11 3.79 -13.04
CA ILE A 163 0.83 2.81 -13.85
C ILE A 163 0.58 1.45 -13.23
N THR A 164 0.26 0.45 -14.04
CA THR A 164 0.09 -0.92 -13.57
C THR A 164 1.30 -1.78 -13.93
N ILE A 165 1.58 -2.76 -13.08
CA ILE A 165 2.56 -3.83 -13.30
C ILE A 165 1.77 -5.14 -13.15
N GLY A 166 1.45 -5.77 -14.28
CA GLY A 166 0.40 -6.78 -14.31
C GLY A 166 -0.93 -6.18 -13.86
N ASN A 167 -1.54 -6.78 -12.83
CA ASN A 167 -2.81 -6.33 -12.26
C ASN A 167 -2.65 -5.42 -11.03
N GLN A 168 -1.41 -5.05 -10.67
CA GLN A 168 -1.10 -4.26 -9.47
C GLN A 168 -0.73 -2.82 -9.81
N ASP A 169 -0.98 -1.87 -8.91
CA ASP A 169 -0.48 -0.50 -9.04
C ASP A 169 1.04 -0.45 -8.78
N ALA A 170 1.80 0.17 -9.69
CA ALA A 170 3.24 0.32 -9.58
C ALA A 170 3.65 1.04 -8.28
N ARG A 171 2.86 2.02 -7.83
CA ARG A 171 3.08 2.73 -6.57
C ARG A 171 3.01 1.78 -5.39
N ASP A 172 2.02 0.90 -5.37
CA ASP A 172 1.82 -0.04 -4.26
C ASP A 172 2.99 -1.03 -4.17
N ILE A 173 3.47 -1.55 -5.32
CA ILE A 173 4.66 -2.42 -5.37
C ILE A 173 5.90 -1.69 -4.86
N LEU A 174 6.15 -0.47 -5.34
CA LEU A 174 7.34 0.32 -4.97
C LEU A 174 7.32 0.70 -3.49
N MET A 175 6.15 1.09 -2.98
CA MET A 175 5.99 1.45 -1.58
C MET A 175 6.03 0.23 -0.66
N LEU A 176 5.43 -0.90 -1.04
CA LEU A 176 5.57 -2.15 -0.29
C LEU A 176 7.04 -2.61 -0.26
N ARG A 177 7.79 -2.41 -1.35
CA ARG A 177 9.24 -2.67 -1.35
C ARG A 177 10.00 -1.74 -0.42
N LEU A 178 9.68 -0.45 -0.39
CA LEU A 178 10.29 0.51 0.55
C LEU A 178 10.07 0.05 2.00
N LEU A 179 8.83 -0.28 2.36
CA LEU A 179 8.47 -0.68 3.72
C LEU A 179 9.06 -2.03 4.13
N SER A 180 8.99 -3.04 3.26
CA SER A 180 9.59 -4.35 3.54
C SER A 180 11.11 -4.24 3.68
N SER A 181 11.78 -3.46 2.83
CA SER A 181 13.22 -3.20 2.96
C SER A 181 13.55 -2.47 4.27
N ALA A 182 12.77 -1.44 4.62
CA ALA A 182 12.95 -0.70 5.88
C ALA A 182 12.67 -1.57 7.12
N TYR A 183 11.68 -2.46 7.03
CA TYR A 183 11.40 -3.45 8.06
C TYR A 183 12.61 -4.37 8.25
N LEU A 184 13.05 -5.08 7.20
CA LEU A 184 14.19 -6.01 7.27
C LEU A 184 15.50 -5.33 7.70
N ASP A 185 15.70 -4.06 7.35
CA ASP A 185 16.87 -3.25 7.75
C ASP A 185 16.76 -2.74 9.21
N GLY A 186 15.55 -2.75 9.80
CA GLY A 186 15.30 -2.24 11.15
C GLY A 186 15.16 -0.71 11.20
N THR A 187 14.91 -0.09 10.05
CA THR A 187 14.59 1.33 9.88
C THR A 187 13.09 1.61 9.84
N LEU A 188 12.26 0.57 10.04
CA LEU A 188 10.82 0.69 10.27
C LEU A 188 10.43 0.03 11.61
N PRO A 189 10.86 0.58 12.76
CA PRO A 189 10.56 -0.01 14.06
C PRO A 189 9.06 0.11 14.39
N GLY A 190 8.54 -0.85 15.16
CA GLY A 190 7.17 -0.78 15.64
C GLY A 190 6.97 0.37 16.65
N ARG A 191 5.70 0.80 16.79
CA ARG A 191 5.28 1.91 17.68
C ARG A 191 5.94 3.26 17.38
N SER A 192 6.52 3.44 16.21
CA SER A 192 7.04 4.73 15.75
C SER A 192 5.92 5.65 15.28
N LEU A 193 6.23 6.94 15.14
CA LEU A 193 5.35 7.92 14.49
C LEU A 193 5.76 8.07 13.04
N PHE A 194 4.82 7.93 12.10
CA PHE A 194 5.03 8.18 10.68
C PHE A 194 4.49 9.55 10.33
N CYS A 195 5.22 10.29 9.50
CA CYS A 195 4.72 11.51 8.86
C CYS A 195 5.30 11.66 7.45
N VAL A 196 4.70 12.53 6.65
CA VAL A 196 5.22 12.92 5.33
C VAL A 196 5.80 14.32 5.44
N TYR A 197 6.91 14.59 4.75
CA TYR A 197 7.41 15.95 4.66
C TYR A 197 6.47 16.82 3.79
N PRO A 198 6.07 18.03 4.22
CA PRO A 198 5.04 18.79 3.54
C PRO A 198 5.50 19.32 2.17
N SER A 199 4.60 19.23 1.17
CA SER A 199 4.80 19.79 -0.18
C SER A 199 4.93 21.31 -0.15
N SER A 200 5.34 21.94 -1.26
CA SER A 200 5.52 23.41 -1.40
C SER A 200 4.27 24.25 -1.08
N ASN A 201 3.07 23.66 -1.14
CA ASN A 201 1.81 24.32 -0.88
C ASN A 201 1.36 24.18 0.60
N VAL A 202 0.87 25.27 1.19
CA VAL A 202 0.29 25.27 2.55
C VAL A 202 -0.87 24.27 2.61
N GLY A 203 -0.90 23.46 3.67
CA GLY A 203 -1.97 22.50 3.94
C GLY A 203 -2.05 21.30 2.98
N LYS A 204 -1.17 21.20 1.97
CA LYS A 204 -1.14 20.03 1.07
C LYS A 204 -0.06 19.05 1.51
N VAL A 205 -0.52 17.92 2.04
CA VAL A 205 0.28 16.68 2.15
C VAL A 205 0.09 15.90 0.85
N SER A 206 1.10 15.12 0.42
CA SER A 206 0.93 14.19 -0.70
C SER A 206 -0.17 13.19 -0.35
N ALA A 207 -1.40 13.43 -0.84
CA ALA A 207 -2.56 12.59 -0.54
C ALA A 207 -2.33 11.12 -0.92
N GLN A 208 -1.49 10.89 -1.94
CA GLN A 208 -1.08 9.59 -2.41
C GLN A 208 -0.18 8.87 -1.38
N LEU A 209 0.87 9.54 -0.89
CA LEU A 209 1.70 8.99 0.20
C LEU A 209 0.89 8.82 1.49
N ALA A 210 0.04 9.79 1.83
CA ALA A 210 -0.78 9.74 3.04
C ALA A 210 -1.74 8.54 3.05
N GLY A 211 -2.45 8.30 1.94
CA GLY A 211 -3.36 7.15 1.80
C GLY A 211 -2.63 5.80 1.91
N PHE A 212 -1.38 5.73 1.41
CA PHE A 212 -0.57 4.54 1.55
C PHE A 212 -0.06 4.35 2.99
N LEU A 213 0.46 5.41 3.62
CA LEU A 213 1.04 5.35 4.96
C LEU A 213 0.00 5.06 6.05
N GLU A 214 -1.24 5.51 5.85
CA GLU A 214 -2.35 5.17 6.74
C GLU A 214 -2.57 3.66 6.82
N LYS A 215 -2.39 2.94 5.70
CA LYS A 215 -2.40 1.47 5.65
C LYS A 215 -1.05 0.85 6.02
N ALA A 216 0.06 1.53 5.79
CA ALA A 216 1.39 1.01 6.12
C ALA A 216 1.62 0.88 7.63
N LYS A 217 1.05 1.80 8.42
CA LYS A 217 1.33 1.88 9.86
C LYS A 217 0.99 0.58 10.60
N VAL A 218 -0.04 -0.13 10.14
CA VAL A 218 -0.47 -1.41 10.72
C VAL A 218 0.47 -2.58 10.39
N MET A 219 1.35 -2.44 9.41
CA MET A 219 2.38 -3.45 9.10
C MET A 219 3.27 -3.74 10.31
N VAL A 220 3.58 -2.72 11.12
CA VAL A 220 4.48 -2.83 12.28
C VAL A 220 3.89 -2.23 13.56
N GLY A 221 2.57 -1.97 13.60
CA GLY A 221 1.92 -1.37 14.77
C GLY A 221 2.40 0.04 15.11
N SER A 222 2.65 0.85 14.08
CA SER A 222 3.04 2.26 14.18
C SER A 222 1.85 3.20 13.98
N TYR A 223 2.08 4.51 14.10
CA TYR A 223 1.03 5.52 14.04
C TYR A 223 1.32 6.56 12.97
N TYR A 224 0.42 6.74 12.01
CA TYR A 224 0.51 7.83 11.05
C TYR A 224 -0.06 9.13 11.62
N LYS A 225 0.67 10.23 11.43
CA LYS A 225 0.33 11.59 11.85
C LYS A 225 0.45 12.51 10.63
N GLU A 226 -0.65 12.62 9.89
CA GLU A 226 -0.72 13.42 8.67
C GLU A 226 -0.37 14.90 8.87
N ASP A 227 -0.65 15.44 10.06
CA ASP A 227 -0.48 16.85 10.40
C ASP A 227 0.76 17.12 11.25
N LEU A 228 1.69 16.16 11.39
CA LEU A 228 2.84 16.33 12.28
C LEU A 228 3.79 17.43 11.81
N LEU A 229 4.20 17.38 10.55
CA LEU A 229 5.00 18.41 9.89
C LEU A 229 4.08 19.20 8.96
N GLU A 230 3.99 20.51 9.18
CA GLU A 230 3.14 21.37 8.37
C GLU A 230 3.95 22.49 7.72
N ARG A 231 3.57 22.82 6.48
CA ARG A 231 4.03 24.05 5.83
C ARG A 231 3.11 25.19 6.23
N ALA A 232 3.56 26.01 7.16
CA ALA A 232 2.82 27.15 7.69
C ALA A 232 2.82 28.36 6.73
N ILE A 233 3.88 28.51 5.94
CA ILE A 233 4.03 29.59 4.95
C ILE A 233 4.35 28.97 3.59
N ALA A 234 3.69 29.44 2.52
CA ALA A 234 3.91 28.93 1.18
C ALA A 234 5.38 29.05 0.77
N ALA A 235 5.91 28.01 0.13
CA ALA A 235 7.27 28.00 -0.36
C ALA A 235 7.28 27.86 -1.88
N PRO A 236 8.30 28.41 -2.56
CA PRO A 236 8.51 28.15 -3.97
C PRO A 236 8.64 26.65 -4.25
N ASP A 237 8.08 26.20 -5.36
CA ASP A 237 8.19 24.80 -5.79
C ASP A 237 9.63 24.50 -6.25
N THR A 238 10.33 23.71 -5.43
CA THR A 238 11.73 23.34 -5.68
C THR A 238 11.93 22.51 -6.95
N SER A 239 10.89 21.82 -7.43
CA SER A 239 10.95 21.05 -8.68
C SER A 239 10.94 21.97 -9.90
N ILE A 240 10.11 23.01 -9.88
CA ILE A 240 10.02 24.03 -10.94
C ILE A 240 11.33 24.83 -11.01
N GLU A 241 11.84 25.30 -9.88
CA GLU A 241 13.11 26.05 -9.85
C GLU A 241 14.31 25.20 -10.29
N ARG A 242 14.23 23.87 -10.12
CA ARG A 242 15.25 22.94 -10.66
C ARG A 242 15.18 22.84 -12.17
N VAL A 243 13.97 22.75 -12.74
CA VAL A 243 13.79 22.74 -14.20
C VAL A 243 14.32 24.04 -14.81
N LYS A 244 14.02 25.19 -14.20
CA LYS A 244 14.57 26.49 -14.60
C LYS A 244 16.10 26.50 -14.57
N ARG A 245 16.70 26.03 -13.48
CA ARG A 245 18.17 25.91 -13.37
C ARG A 245 18.76 25.04 -14.47
N ASN A 246 18.16 23.89 -14.75
CA ASN A 246 18.65 22.98 -15.79
C ASN A 246 18.52 23.59 -17.21
N ARG A 247 17.65 24.58 -17.39
CA ARG A 247 17.49 25.37 -18.62
C ARG A 247 18.39 26.61 -18.67
N GLY A 248 19.21 26.85 -17.65
CA GLY A 248 20.07 28.05 -17.56
C GLY A 248 19.32 29.33 -17.18
N GLU A 249 18.06 29.23 -16.74
CA GLU A 249 17.26 30.37 -16.32
C GLU A 249 17.68 30.85 -14.91
N ALA A 250 17.60 32.16 -14.68
CA ALA A 250 17.95 32.76 -13.39
C ALA A 250 17.04 32.22 -12.27
N ARG A 251 17.65 31.89 -11.11
CA ARG A 251 16.87 31.48 -9.93
C ARG A 251 16.01 32.65 -9.47
N THR A 252 14.71 32.41 -9.35
CA THR A 252 13.76 33.39 -8.82
C THR A 252 13.44 33.15 -7.34
N ALA A 253 13.81 31.99 -6.79
CA ALA A 253 13.44 31.58 -5.44
C ALA A 253 14.58 30.96 -4.62
N ASP A 254 14.56 31.21 -3.31
CA ASP A 254 15.44 30.59 -2.32
C ASP A 254 14.97 29.17 -1.99
N ILE A 255 15.82 28.17 -2.31
CA ILE A 255 15.60 26.75 -2.02
C ILE A 255 16.54 26.20 -0.93
N SER A 256 17.19 27.09 -0.18
CA SER A 256 18.13 26.74 0.88
C SER A 256 17.44 26.18 2.13
N ILE A 257 18.24 25.73 3.10
CA ILE A 257 17.71 25.36 4.42
C ILE A 257 16.99 26.53 5.10
N ALA A 258 17.44 27.76 4.87
CA ALA A 258 16.80 28.96 5.41
C ALA A 258 15.36 29.15 4.88
N ALA A 259 15.09 28.69 3.66
CA ALA A 259 13.72 28.69 3.15
C ALA A 259 12.84 27.66 3.90
N GLN A 260 13.39 26.51 4.28
CA GLN A 260 12.65 25.52 5.08
C GLN A 260 12.38 26.04 6.49
N THR A 261 13.34 26.71 7.12
CA THR A 261 13.19 27.24 8.49
C THR A 261 12.03 28.23 8.61
N ARG A 262 11.86 29.08 7.58
CA ARG A 262 10.81 30.09 7.53
C ARG A 262 9.44 29.55 7.13
N THR A 263 9.33 28.29 6.69
CA THR A 263 8.09 27.79 6.07
C THR A 263 7.52 26.53 6.70
N VAL A 264 8.36 25.69 7.32
CA VAL A 264 7.96 24.40 7.89
C VAL A 264 8.16 24.39 9.39
N ARG A 265 7.16 23.90 10.11
CA ARG A 265 7.18 23.69 11.57
C ARG A 265 6.49 22.39 11.94
N ILE A 266 6.60 22.00 13.21
CA ILE A 266 5.74 20.99 13.81
C ILE A 266 4.41 21.64 14.19
N ASN A 267 3.30 20.99 13.87
CA ASN A 267 1.99 21.46 14.30
C ASN A 267 1.93 21.55 15.84
N PRO A 268 1.61 22.71 16.44
CA PRO A 268 1.58 22.91 17.89
C PRO A 268 0.73 21.90 18.67
N ARG A 269 -0.24 21.23 18.03
CA ARG A 269 -1.05 20.16 18.63
C ARG A 269 -0.25 18.93 19.06
N HIS A 270 0.97 18.77 18.57
CA HIS A 270 1.88 17.67 18.93
C HIS A 270 2.89 18.02 20.01
N ARG A 271 2.77 19.20 20.64
CA ARG A 271 3.62 19.60 21.77
C ARG A 271 3.55 18.56 22.90
N GLY A 272 4.71 18.09 23.35
CA GLY A 272 4.85 17.05 24.39
C GLY A 272 4.45 15.64 23.95
N LYS A 273 4.11 15.41 22.67
CA LYS A 273 3.73 14.07 22.16
C LYS A 273 4.88 13.33 21.47
N LEU A 274 6.02 13.99 21.29
CA LEU A 274 7.20 13.46 20.59
C LEU A 274 8.28 12.95 21.55
N ASP A 275 8.17 13.25 22.84
CA ASP A 275 9.17 12.92 23.86
C ASP A 275 9.51 11.42 23.85
N GLY A 276 10.78 11.12 23.59
CA GLY A 276 11.31 9.76 23.57
C GLY A 276 10.83 8.92 22.38
N LYS A 277 10.14 9.50 21.39
CA LYS A 277 9.61 8.76 20.23
C LYS A 277 10.61 8.67 19.10
N THR A 278 10.60 7.55 18.38
CA THR A 278 11.18 7.45 17.04
C THR A 278 10.17 7.96 16.02
N VAL A 279 10.60 8.89 15.17
CA VAL A 279 9.77 9.46 14.11
C VAL A 279 10.35 9.06 12.75
N VAL A 280 9.53 8.43 11.91
CA VAL A 280 9.86 8.06 10.54
C VAL A 280 9.24 9.07 9.59
N VAL A 281 10.10 9.82 8.90
CA VAL A 281 9.71 10.84 7.93
C VAL A 281 9.81 10.26 6.53
N PHE A 282 8.69 10.26 5.82
CA PHE A 282 8.60 9.83 4.43
C PHE A 282 8.67 11.02 3.48
N ASP A 283 9.39 10.85 2.38
CA ASP A 283 9.46 11.81 1.28
C ASP A 283 9.53 11.05 -0.05
N ASP A 284 9.03 11.64 -1.14
CA ASP A 284 9.08 11.00 -2.46
C ASP A 284 10.53 10.95 -2.96
N PHE A 285 11.18 12.12 -2.98
CA PHE A 285 12.53 12.30 -3.47
C PHE A 285 13.33 13.24 -2.60
N THR A 286 14.57 12.86 -2.31
CA THR A 286 15.56 13.78 -1.74
C THR A 286 16.68 14.08 -2.73
N THR A 287 17.36 15.21 -2.55
CA THR A 287 18.53 15.60 -3.33
C THR A 287 19.68 15.80 -2.36
N GLU A 288 19.90 17.03 -1.89
CA GLU A 288 20.95 17.36 -0.93
C GLU A 288 20.49 17.24 0.53
N GLY A 289 19.25 16.80 0.78
CA GLY A 289 18.78 16.49 2.14
C GLY A 289 18.21 17.65 2.96
N THR A 290 18.07 18.84 2.39
CA THR A 290 17.60 20.04 3.10
C THR A 290 16.28 19.85 3.86
N SER A 291 15.28 19.23 3.22
CA SER A 291 13.98 18.92 3.86
C SER A 291 14.14 17.98 5.05
N ILE A 292 14.82 16.87 4.81
CA ILE A 292 15.11 15.83 5.79
C ILE A 292 15.89 16.39 7.00
N GLU A 293 16.89 17.23 6.75
CA GLU A 293 17.71 17.83 7.81
C GLU A 293 16.93 18.86 8.64
N TRP A 294 16.05 19.64 8.01
CA TRP A 294 15.16 20.53 8.76
C TRP A 294 14.13 19.75 9.59
N ALA A 295 13.53 18.69 9.03
CA ALA A 295 12.64 17.79 9.77
C ALA A 295 13.35 17.18 10.99
N ARG A 296 14.59 16.69 10.80
CA ARG A 296 15.42 16.19 11.91
C ARG A 296 15.59 17.24 12.99
N ALA A 297 16.01 18.44 12.61
CA ALA A 297 16.26 19.53 13.57
C ALA A 297 15.00 19.88 14.37
N LEU A 298 13.85 20.02 13.70
CA LEU A 298 12.56 20.26 14.35
C LEU A 298 12.19 19.14 15.32
N LEU A 299 12.19 17.89 14.86
CA LEU A 299 11.71 16.74 15.63
C LEU A 299 12.58 16.48 16.86
N LEU A 300 13.91 16.56 16.74
CA LEU A 300 14.82 16.40 17.88
C LEU A 300 14.70 17.55 18.88
N ASN A 301 14.55 18.80 18.42
CA ASN A 301 14.30 19.94 19.33
C ASN A 301 12.93 19.87 20.02
N ALA A 302 12.01 19.06 19.48
CA ALA A 302 10.70 18.79 20.07
C ALA A 302 10.67 17.55 20.97
N GLY A 303 11.81 16.92 21.25
CA GLY A 303 11.93 15.80 22.19
C GLY A 303 11.97 14.40 21.57
N ALA A 304 11.94 14.27 20.24
CA ALA A 304 12.09 12.96 19.60
C ALA A 304 13.44 12.32 19.95
N ALA A 305 13.44 11.01 20.19
CA ALA A 305 14.64 10.25 20.50
C ALA A 305 15.47 9.93 19.24
N GLU A 306 14.80 9.74 18.11
CA GLU A 306 15.43 9.38 16.85
C GLU A 306 14.56 9.83 15.66
N VAL A 307 15.22 10.23 14.57
CA VAL A 307 14.57 10.52 13.29
C VAL A 307 15.10 9.59 12.21
N ILE A 308 14.19 8.88 11.55
CA ILE A 308 14.51 8.01 10.41
C ILE A 308 13.87 8.61 9.17
N ALA A 309 14.65 8.94 8.15
CA ALA A 309 14.14 9.42 6.88
C ALA A 309 14.13 8.30 5.84
N LEU A 310 12.97 8.02 5.26
CA LEU A 310 12.77 7.03 4.21
C LEU A 310 12.32 7.74 2.93
N THR A 311 13.03 7.55 1.83
CA THR A 311 12.63 8.09 0.53
C THR A 311 12.58 7.02 -0.56
N VAL A 312 11.69 7.19 -1.53
CA VAL A 312 11.64 6.30 -2.69
C VAL A 312 12.82 6.57 -3.60
N GLY A 313 13.08 7.84 -3.91
CA GLY A 313 14.19 8.26 -4.77
C GLY A 313 15.22 9.15 -4.07
N LYS A 314 16.47 9.11 -4.55
CA LYS A 314 17.49 10.11 -4.22
C LYS A 314 18.32 10.55 -5.43
N TYR A 315 18.31 11.87 -5.68
CA TYR A 315 19.16 12.49 -6.69
C TYR A 315 20.59 12.65 -6.19
N GLY A 316 21.53 12.01 -6.89
CA GLY A 316 22.95 12.07 -6.58
C GLY A 316 23.34 11.31 -5.31
N SER A 317 24.64 11.14 -5.09
CA SER A 317 25.16 10.44 -3.91
C SER A 317 25.32 11.35 -2.69
N ARG A 318 25.34 12.67 -2.87
CA ARG A 318 25.66 13.62 -1.81
C ARG A 318 24.45 13.85 -0.89
N HIS A 319 24.69 13.92 0.41
CA HIS A 319 23.78 14.48 1.41
C HIS A 319 24.50 15.63 2.11
N THR A 320 23.79 16.71 2.40
CA THR A 320 24.35 17.87 3.09
C THR A 320 23.77 17.88 4.49
N ARG A 321 24.61 17.69 5.49
CA ARG A 321 24.26 17.85 6.90
C ARG A 321 24.21 19.33 7.24
N TYR A 322 23.21 19.69 8.01
CA TYR A 322 23.06 21.03 8.55
C TYR A 322 23.00 20.95 10.07
N ASP A 323 24.02 21.48 10.72
CA ASP A 323 24.10 21.58 12.17
C ASP A 323 23.98 23.04 12.58
N LEU A 324 23.20 23.30 13.64
CA LEU A 324 22.95 24.64 14.12
C LEU A 324 24.22 25.18 14.80
N ARG A 325 24.64 26.40 14.47
CA ARG A 325 25.76 27.05 15.13
C ARG A 325 25.39 27.45 16.56
N ALA A 326 26.40 27.55 17.41
CA ALA A 326 26.22 28.06 18.77
C ALA A 326 25.57 29.46 18.75
N GLY A 327 24.56 29.65 19.60
CA GLY A 327 23.80 30.90 19.70
C GLY A 327 22.52 30.97 18.87
N ALA A 328 22.36 30.11 17.86
CA ALA A 328 21.08 29.94 17.18
C ALA A 328 20.19 28.95 17.94
N ALA A 329 18.89 29.22 17.97
CA ALA A 329 17.89 28.40 18.64
C ALA A 329 16.74 28.07 17.68
N ILE A 330 16.14 26.90 17.86
CA ILE A 330 14.97 26.46 17.10
C ILE A 330 13.77 26.42 18.04
N ASN A 331 12.71 27.13 17.69
CA ASN A 331 11.38 26.82 18.22
C ASN A 331 10.71 25.85 17.24
N PRO A 332 10.55 24.56 17.59
CA PRO A 332 10.09 23.58 16.63
C PRO A 332 8.59 23.72 16.28
N PHE A 333 7.83 24.47 17.09
CA PHE A 333 6.39 24.67 16.92
C PHE A 333 6.04 26.03 16.30
N ASP A 334 7.04 26.75 15.80
CA ASP A 334 6.85 27.99 15.05
C ASP A 334 7.77 28.02 13.83
N VAL A 335 7.51 28.92 12.88
CA VAL A 335 8.47 29.21 11.83
C VAL A 335 9.66 29.98 12.41
N ASN A 336 10.85 29.72 11.89
CA ASN A 336 12.10 30.24 12.41
C ASN A 336 12.73 31.18 11.37
N ASN A 337 13.18 32.35 11.78
CA ASN A 337 13.86 33.31 10.88
C ASN A 337 15.38 33.05 10.80
N LEU A 338 15.77 31.78 10.66
CA LEU A 338 17.17 31.39 10.52
C LEU A 338 17.64 31.60 9.07
N THR A 339 18.90 31.99 8.93
CA THR A 339 19.61 32.22 7.67
C THR A 339 20.59 31.08 7.39
N ALA A 340 21.17 31.04 6.19
CA ALA A 340 22.19 30.05 5.86
C ALA A 340 23.46 30.17 6.75
N ALA A 341 23.73 31.36 7.31
CA ALA A 341 24.88 31.60 8.19
C ALA A 341 24.73 30.91 9.55
N ASP A 342 23.50 30.64 9.99
CA ASP A 342 23.20 29.97 11.26
C ASP A 342 23.51 28.46 11.22
N PHE A 343 23.88 27.92 10.06
CA PHE A 343 24.17 26.52 9.88
C PHE A 343 25.65 26.29 9.53
N LEU A 344 26.22 25.25 10.13
CA LEU A 344 27.41 24.59 9.62
C LEU A 344 26.97 23.54 8.59
N GLN A 345 27.46 23.68 7.36
CA GLN A 345 27.16 22.75 6.28
C GLN A 345 28.31 21.75 6.13
N THR A 346 27.99 20.46 6.16
CA THR A 346 28.98 19.41 5.90
C THR A 346 28.41 18.45 4.85
N THR A 347 29.08 18.34 3.70
CA THR A 347 28.72 17.29 2.74
C THR A 347 29.19 15.94 3.25
N CYS A 348 28.29 14.96 3.27
CA CYS A 348 28.60 13.55 3.44
C CYS A 348 28.26 12.77 2.16
N ALA A 349 29.05 11.74 1.87
CA ALA A 349 28.83 10.89 0.70
C ALA A 349 27.82 9.75 0.96
N GLY A 350 27.45 9.50 2.23
CA GLY A 350 26.69 8.32 2.65
C GLY A 350 27.30 7.00 2.15
N ARG A 351 26.61 5.88 2.42
CA ARG A 351 26.87 4.62 1.72
C ARG A 351 25.98 4.56 0.49
N THR A 352 26.58 4.43 -0.69
CA THR A 352 25.84 4.26 -1.94
C THR A 352 25.81 2.78 -2.35
N GLY A 353 24.67 2.32 -2.83
CA GLY A 353 24.51 0.96 -3.36
C GLY A 353 23.70 0.93 -4.65
N GLN A 354 23.52 -0.26 -5.22
CA GLN A 354 22.70 -0.43 -6.43
C GLN A 354 21.18 -0.32 -6.14
N GLY A 355 20.80 -0.29 -4.86
CA GLY A 355 19.40 -0.43 -4.44
C GLY A 355 18.82 -1.80 -4.85
N PRO A 356 17.50 -2.00 -4.71
CA PRO A 356 16.85 -3.26 -5.04
C PRO A 356 16.42 -3.33 -6.51
N THR A 357 17.10 -2.61 -7.41
CA THR A 357 16.70 -2.46 -8.83
C THR A 357 16.51 -3.81 -9.52
N ALA A 358 17.45 -4.74 -9.35
CA ALA A 358 17.37 -6.06 -9.98
C ALA A 358 16.20 -6.89 -9.43
N SER A 359 16.05 -6.96 -8.11
CA SER A 359 14.95 -7.68 -7.46
C SER A 359 13.57 -7.11 -7.80
N LEU A 360 13.44 -5.78 -7.87
CA LEU A 360 12.19 -5.12 -8.25
C LEU A 360 11.86 -5.35 -9.73
N THR A 361 12.88 -5.35 -10.60
CA THR A 361 12.68 -5.68 -12.01
C THR A 361 12.21 -7.13 -12.17
N ALA A 362 12.77 -8.07 -11.40
CA ALA A 362 12.33 -9.46 -11.39
C ALA A 362 10.88 -9.60 -10.90
N ALA A 363 10.52 -8.97 -9.77
CA ALA A 363 9.16 -8.95 -9.26
C ALA A 363 8.17 -8.34 -10.27
N ALA A 364 8.55 -7.23 -10.92
CA ALA A 364 7.70 -6.61 -11.93
C ALA A 364 7.44 -7.51 -13.14
N LYS A 365 8.48 -8.21 -13.63
CA LYS A 365 8.33 -9.20 -14.69
C LYS A 365 7.43 -10.37 -14.27
N HIS A 366 7.56 -10.84 -13.03
CA HIS A 366 6.70 -11.88 -12.47
C HIS A 366 5.23 -11.46 -12.50
N PHE A 367 4.89 -10.28 -11.96
CA PHE A 367 3.51 -9.81 -11.94
C PHE A 367 2.93 -9.58 -13.34
N ILE A 368 3.73 -9.09 -14.29
CA ILE A 368 3.33 -8.95 -15.69
C ILE A 368 2.99 -10.33 -16.29
N ALA A 369 3.90 -11.30 -16.16
CA ALA A 369 3.69 -12.65 -16.67
C ALA A 369 2.47 -13.35 -16.03
N ALA A 370 2.28 -13.18 -14.71
CA ALA A 370 1.12 -13.72 -14.00
C ALA A 370 -0.20 -13.14 -14.53
N ALA A 371 -0.25 -11.84 -14.82
CA ALA A 371 -1.43 -11.19 -15.39
C ALA A 371 -1.71 -11.65 -16.83
N GLU A 372 -0.67 -11.86 -17.64
CA GLU A 372 -0.79 -12.38 -19.00
C GLU A 372 -1.34 -13.81 -19.00
N LEU A 373 -0.86 -14.68 -18.11
CA LEU A 373 -1.38 -16.04 -17.95
C LEU A 373 -2.85 -16.05 -17.53
N GLN A 374 -3.24 -15.19 -16.59
CA GLN A 374 -4.65 -15.04 -16.20
C GLN A 374 -5.51 -14.55 -17.36
N THR A 375 -5.00 -13.62 -18.17
CA THR A 375 -5.70 -13.10 -19.36
C THR A 375 -5.79 -14.14 -20.47
N ALA A 376 -4.76 -14.97 -20.65
CA ALA A 376 -4.77 -16.08 -21.61
C ALA A 376 -5.75 -17.19 -21.18
N ALA A 377 -5.84 -17.48 -19.88
CA ALA A 377 -6.81 -18.42 -19.33
C ALA A 377 -8.25 -17.88 -19.37
N GLN A 378 -8.43 -16.57 -19.42
CA GLN A 378 -9.74 -15.89 -19.52
C GLN A 378 -10.12 -15.48 -20.95
N SER A 379 -9.17 -15.46 -21.88
CA SER A 379 -9.46 -15.36 -23.32
C SER A 379 -10.38 -16.51 -23.70
N PRO A 380 -11.48 -16.26 -24.43
CA PRO A 380 -12.37 -17.32 -24.82
C PRO A 380 -11.56 -18.31 -25.66
N LEU A 381 -11.35 -19.50 -25.10
CA LEU A 381 -10.96 -20.67 -25.87
C LEU A 381 -11.97 -20.79 -27.01
N ALA A 382 -11.55 -20.33 -28.18
CA ALA A 382 -12.09 -20.83 -29.42
C ALA A 382 -11.86 -22.35 -29.40
N GLY A 383 -12.92 -23.13 -29.11
CA GLY A 383 -12.94 -24.57 -29.33
C GLY A 383 -12.61 -25.48 -28.15
N SER A 384 -13.17 -25.26 -26.94
CA SER A 384 -13.33 -26.34 -25.97
C SER A 384 -14.82 -26.52 -25.62
N GLU A 385 -15.50 -27.33 -26.44
CA GLU A 385 -16.95 -27.60 -26.34
C GLU A 385 -17.37 -28.25 -25.00
N ASN A 386 -16.43 -28.80 -24.21
CA ASN A 386 -16.78 -29.52 -22.98
C ASN A 386 -16.91 -28.63 -21.72
N GLY A 387 -16.41 -27.39 -21.73
CA GLY A 387 -16.51 -26.48 -20.58
C GLY A 387 -17.76 -25.58 -20.59
N GLN A 388 -18.37 -25.38 -21.76
CA GLN A 388 -19.54 -24.52 -21.93
C GLN A 388 -20.84 -25.18 -21.43
N GLU A 389 -20.98 -26.50 -21.53
CA GLU A 389 -22.22 -27.19 -21.10
C GLU A 389 -22.49 -27.07 -19.58
N ALA A 390 -21.46 -27.07 -18.74
CA ALA A 390 -21.63 -26.98 -17.29
C ALA A 390 -22.13 -25.60 -16.81
N ARG A 391 -21.96 -24.53 -17.59
CA ARG A 391 -22.45 -23.18 -17.25
C ARG A 391 -23.85 -22.86 -17.77
N LEU A 392 -24.42 -23.73 -18.63
CA LEU A 392 -25.77 -23.51 -19.17
C LEU A 392 -26.87 -23.71 -18.12
N GLN A 393 -26.58 -24.39 -17.00
CA GLN A 393 -27.57 -24.57 -15.94
C GLN A 393 -27.42 -23.50 -14.85
N PRO A 394 -28.44 -22.64 -14.63
CA PRO A 394 -28.43 -21.71 -13.51
C PRO A 394 -28.45 -22.48 -12.18
N PRO A 395 -27.98 -21.87 -11.07
CA PRO A 395 -27.99 -22.54 -9.78
C PRO A 395 -29.40 -22.98 -9.37
N ALA A 396 -29.53 -24.17 -8.79
CA ALA A 396 -30.81 -24.72 -8.36
C ALA A 396 -31.48 -23.83 -7.29
N GLY A 397 -32.77 -23.54 -7.47
CA GLY A 397 -33.54 -22.74 -6.53
C GLY A 397 -34.86 -22.21 -7.10
N ARG A 398 -35.63 -21.54 -6.24
CA ARG A 398 -36.89 -20.89 -6.66
C ARG A 398 -36.56 -19.57 -7.34
N ARG A 399 -37.05 -19.41 -8.57
CA ARG A 399 -36.84 -18.21 -9.39
C ARG A 399 -38.11 -17.38 -9.47
N SER A 400 -37.94 -16.07 -9.52
CA SER A 400 -39.02 -15.12 -9.78
C SER A 400 -38.51 -13.98 -10.65
N PRO A 401 -39.31 -13.47 -11.62
CA PRO A 401 -38.93 -12.31 -12.41
C PRO A 401 -38.56 -11.11 -11.52
N MET A 402 -37.56 -10.33 -11.91
CA MET A 402 -37.19 -9.10 -11.23
C MET A 402 -38.11 -7.96 -11.67
N THR A 403 -39.32 -7.89 -11.08
CA THR A 403 -40.32 -6.86 -11.39
C THR A 403 -40.07 -5.53 -10.67
N ALA A 404 -39.29 -5.54 -9.59
CA ALA A 404 -38.82 -4.36 -8.86
C ALA A 404 -37.39 -4.61 -8.35
N TYR A 405 -36.53 -3.59 -8.44
CA TYR A 405 -35.13 -3.68 -8.02
C TYR A 405 -35.00 -3.49 -6.50
N LYS A 406 -34.27 -4.39 -5.82
CA LYS A 406 -34.06 -4.34 -4.36
C LYS A 406 -33.08 -3.27 -3.92
N ILE A 407 -32.14 -2.90 -4.79
CA ILE A 407 -31.09 -1.90 -4.51
C ILE A 407 -30.80 -1.03 -5.74
N ALA A 408 -30.26 0.17 -5.49
CA ALA A 408 -29.93 1.14 -6.54
C ALA A 408 -28.93 0.59 -7.56
N ARG A 409 -27.97 -0.24 -7.13
CA ARG A 409 -27.02 -0.94 -8.00
C ARG A 409 -27.68 -1.81 -9.06
N GLN A 410 -28.71 -2.58 -8.69
CA GLN A 410 -29.45 -3.42 -9.65
C GLN A 410 -30.21 -2.55 -10.66
N ARG A 411 -30.90 -1.51 -10.17
CA ARG A 411 -31.60 -0.57 -11.05
C ARG A 411 -30.65 0.09 -12.05
N HIS A 412 -29.49 0.56 -11.59
CA HIS A 412 -28.48 1.20 -12.44
C HIS A 412 -27.93 0.29 -13.54
N LEU A 413 -27.68 -0.98 -13.20
CA LEU A 413 -27.27 -1.99 -14.18
C LEU A 413 -28.38 -2.26 -15.22
N ALA A 414 -29.62 -2.41 -14.77
CA ALA A 414 -30.77 -2.59 -15.64
C ALA A 414 -30.99 -1.40 -16.59
N ASP A 415 -30.93 -0.18 -16.06
CA ASP A 415 -31.09 1.05 -16.86
C ASP A 415 -30.03 1.11 -17.97
N MET A 416 -28.80 0.68 -17.70
CA MET A 416 -27.74 0.62 -18.71
C MET A 416 -27.93 -0.51 -19.72
N LEU A 417 -28.36 -1.71 -19.30
CA LEU A 417 -28.68 -2.81 -20.21
C LEU A 417 -29.83 -2.43 -21.16
N THR A 418 -30.88 -1.75 -20.66
CA THR A 418 -31.95 -1.18 -21.49
C THR A 418 -31.41 -0.13 -22.45
N HIS A 419 -30.52 0.75 -21.99
CA HIS A 419 -29.89 1.75 -22.85
C HIS A 419 -29.12 1.11 -24.01
N LEU A 420 -28.30 0.10 -23.72
CA LEU A 420 -27.53 -0.65 -24.72
C LEU A 420 -28.44 -1.36 -25.73
N GLN A 421 -29.50 -2.03 -25.25
CA GLN A 421 -30.50 -2.68 -26.09
C GLN A 421 -31.19 -1.71 -27.07
N GLN A 422 -31.39 -0.45 -26.67
CA GLN A 422 -32.03 0.58 -27.50
C GLN A 422 -31.09 1.29 -28.47
N ARG A 423 -29.79 1.41 -28.16
CA ARG A 423 -28.82 2.24 -28.89
C ARG A 423 -27.91 1.50 -29.88
N ALA A 424 -28.40 0.40 -30.44
CA ALA A 424 -27.73 -0.38 -31.51
C ALA A 424 -26.72 -1.47 -31.07
N TYR A 425 -26.73 -1.90 -29.80
CA TYR A 425 -26.26 -3.25 -29.48
C TYR A 425 -27.48 -4.17 -29.44
N PRO A 426 -27.66 -5.11 -30.40
CA PRO A 426 -28.79 -6.04 -30.41
C PRO A 426 -28.59 -7.13 -29.35
N LEU A 427 -28.37 -6.71 -28.10
CA LEU A 427 -28.40 -7.58 -26.94
C LEU A 427 -29.85 -7.71 -26.47
N VAL A 428 -30.18 -8.88 -25.95
CA VAL A 428 -31.43 -9.13 -25.22
C VAL A 428 -31.06 -9.41 -23.79
N TRP A 429 -31.83 -8.89 -22.84
CA TRP A 429 -31.57 -9.17 -21.43
C TRP A 429 -32.87 -9.30 -20.63
N ARG A 430 -32.80 -10.04 -19.51
CA ARG A 430 -33.85 -10.11 -18.49
C ARG A 430 -33.24 -10.40 -17.11
N GLY A 431 -33.93 -9.97 -16.07
CA GLY A 431 -33.50 -10.15 -14.69
C GLY A 431 -34.37 -11.14 -13.91
N GLU A 432 -33.74 -11.96 -13.07
CA GLU A 432 -34.44 -12.87 -12.16
C GLU A 432 -33.88 -12.78 -10.72
N TYR A 433 -34.74 -12.98 -9.73
CA TYR A 433 -34.30 -13.30 -8.38
C TYR A 433 -34.27 -14.81 -8.20
N LEU A 434 -33.11 -15.31 -7.74
CA LEU A 434 -32.94 -16.69 -7.32
C LEU A 434 -32.93 -16.75 -5.79
N ILE A 435 -33.75 -17.63 -5.22
CA ILE A 435 -33.62 -18.11 -3.85
C ILE A 435 -32.97 -19.49 -3.91
N PRO A 436 -31.67 -19.62 -3.60
CA PRO A 436 -31.00 -20.92 -3.62
C PRO A 436 -31.66 -21.91 -2.66
N ALA A 437 -31.60 -23.21 -2.98
CA ALA A 437 -32.11 -24.25 -2.10
C ALA A 437 -31.52 -24.10 -0.66
N GLY A 438 -32.39 -24.09 0.36
CA GLY A 438 -31.98 -23.94 1.76
C GLY A 438 -31.56 -22.52 2.18
N ARG A 439 -31.79 -21.48 1.35
CA ARG A 439 -31.50 -20.07 1.70
C ARG A 439 -32.79 -19.25 1.74
N THR A 440 -32.78 -18.18 2.54
CA THR A 440 -33.87 -17.18 2.61
C THR A 440 -33.55 -15.89 1.86
N THR A 441 -32.29 -15.68 1.50
CA THR A 441 -31.81 -14.49 0.79
C THR A 441 -31.89 -14.69 -0.72
N THR A 442 -32.37 -13.67 -1.43
CA THR A 442 -32.39 -13.64 -2.90
C THR A 442 -31.07 -13.13 -3.47
N THR A 443 -30.60 -13.75 -4.54
CA THR A 443 -29.52 -13.23 -5.39
C THR A 443 -30.12 -12.78 -6.73
N ALA A 444 -29.62 -11.69 -7.29
CA ALA A 444 -30.02 -11.25 -8.63
C ALA A 444 -29.19 -11.97 -9.69
N LEU A 445 -29.87 -12.62 -10.63
CA LEU A 445 -29.31 -13.21 -11.84
C LEU A 445 -29.70 -12.35 -13.04
N TRP A 446 -28.74 -12.17 -13.93
CA TRP A 446 -28.87 -11.38 -15.15
C TRP A 446 -28.69 -12.29 -16.34
N TRP A 447 -29.74 -12.45 -17.13
CA TRP A 447 -29.70 -13.20 -18.38
C TRP A 447 -29.42 -12.22 -19.51
N ILE A 448 -28.32 -12.41 -20.24
CA ILE A 448 -27.88 -11.51 -21.30
C ILE A 448 -27.50 -12.38 -22.51
N ALA A 449 -28.09 -12.08 -23.66
CA ALA A 449 -27.75 -12.65 -24.96
C ALA A 449 -27.11 -11.56 -25.82
N LEU A 450 -25.85 -11.76 -26.21
CA LEU A 450 -25.15 -10.88 -27.15
C LEU A 450 -25.51 -11.21 -28.60
N PRO A 451 -25.25 -10.30 -29.57
CA PRO A 451 -25.55 -10.56 -30.97
C PRO A 451 -24.91 -11.85 -31.48
N GLY A 452 -25.73 -12.79 -31.97
CA GLY A 452 -25.27 -14.08 -32.48
C GLY A 452 -24.84 -15.09 -31.39
N GLN A 453 -25.07 -14.80 -30.12
CA GLN A 453 -24.76 -15.69 -28.99
C GLN A 453 -26.04 -16.18 -28.31
N VAL A 454 -25.95 -17.34 -27.66
CA VAL A 454 -27.03 -17.86 -26.81
C VAL A 454 -27.15 -17.05 -25.52
N GLU A 455 -28.33 -17.05 -24.91
CA GLU A 455 -28.56 -16.38 -23.62
C GLU A 455 -27.71 -17.03 -22.52
N HIS A 456 -26.93 -16.23 -21.79
CA HIS A 456 -26.14 -16.67 -20.64
C HIS A 456 -26.58 -15.94 -19.38
N TRP A 457 -26.52 -16.62 -18.24
CA TRP A 457 -26.77 -16.00 -16.94
C TRP A 457 -25.47 -15.51 -16.30
N TYR A 458 -25.58 -14.45 -15.52
CA TYR A 458 -24.48 -13.79 -14.81
C TYR A 458 -24.94 -13.40 -13.40
N ASP A 459 -24.03 -13.40 -12.43
CA ASP A 459 -24.27 -12.66 -11.20
C ASP A 459 -24.17 -11.13 -11.43
N THR A 460 -24.50 -10.32 -10.41
CA THR A 460 -24.48 -8.86 -10.58
C THR A 460 -23.10 -8.29 -10.85
N GLY A 461 -22.04 -8.81 -10.23
CA GLY A 461 -20.68 -8.32 -10.46
C GLY A 461 -20.14 -8.73 -11.83
N GLU A 462 -20.48 -9.94 -12.28
CA GLU A 462 -20.16 -10.43 -13.62
C GLU A 462 -20.88 -9.64 -14.71
N ALA A 463 -22.18 -9.40 -14.54
CA ALA A 463 -22.97 -8.60 -15.46
C ALA A 463 -22.43 -7.16 -15.56
N GLU A 464 -22.03 -6.54 -14.43
CA GLU A 464 -21.40 -5.23 -14.44
C GLU A 464 -20.07 -5.22 -15.21
N ARG A 465 -19.22 -6.24 -15.04
CA ARG A 465 -17.97 -6.35 -15.82
C ARG A 465 -18.23 -6.46 -17.31
N LEU A 466 -19.20 -7.30 -17.70
CA LEU A 466 -19.61 -7.45 -19.09
C LEU A 466 -20.11 -6.12 -19.67
N VAL A 467 -21.02 -5.44 -18.97
CA VAL A 467 -21.60 -4.15 -19.38
C VAL A 467 -20.54 -3.05 -19.45
N SER A 468 -19.61 -2.99 -18.49
CA SER A 468 -18.47 -2.06 -18.55
C SER A 468 -17.64 -2.25 -19.81
N GLY A 469 -17.37 -3.50 -20.20
CA GLY A 469 -16.64 -3.81 -21.44
C GLY A 469 -17.38 -3.34 -22.69
N ILE A 470 -18.69 -3.57 -22.76
CA ILE A 470 -19.54 -3.11 -23.88
C ILE A 470 -19.58 -1.58 -23.94
N CYS A 471 -19.82 -0.92 -22.81
CA CYS A 471 -19.85 0.54 -22.73
C CYS A 471 -18.52 1.15 -23.18
N LEU A 472 -17.39 0.59 -22.75
CA LEU A 472 -16.07 1.04 -23.18
C LEU A 472 -15.89 0.91 -24.70
N ALA A 473 -16.24 -0.25 -25.27
CA ALA A 473 -16.16 -0.50 -26.71
C ALA A 473 -17.08 0.44 -27.52
N ALA A 474 -18.21 0.83 -26.93
CA ALA A 474 -19.19 1.74 -27.52
C ALA A 474 -18.88 3.24 -27.30
N GLY A 475 -17.80 3.57 -26.59
CA GLY A 475 -17.51 4.96 -26.19
C GLY A 475 -18.54 5.56 -25.21
N ILE A 476 -19.28 4.72 -24.48
CA ILE A 476 -20.27 5.11 -23.49
C ILE A 476 -19.59 5.21 -22.12
N ILE A 477 -19.64 6.39 -21.50
CA ILE A 477 -19.18 6.59 -20.13
C ILE A 477 -20.21 5.97 -19.18
N TRP A 478 -19.85 4.84 -18.57
CA TRP A 478 -20.62 4.17 -17.54
C TRP A 478 -19.72 3.63 -16.43
N GLU A 479 -20.17 3.77 -15.18
CA GLU A 479 -19.51 3.22 -14.01
C GLU A 479 -20.46 2.33 -13.19
N PRO A 480 -20.00 1.17 -12.69
CA PRO A 480 -20.79 0.34 -11.79
C PRO A 480 -20.92 0.97 -10.40
N VAL A 481 -21.99 0.62 -9.68
CA VAL A 481 -22.22 1.10 -8.32
C VAL A 481 -21.49 0.21 -7.32
N ALA A 482 -20.63 0.80 -6.50
CA ALA A 482 -19.90 0.08 -5.46
C ALA A 482 -20.85 -0.62 -4.45
N ALA A 483 -20.46 -1.80 -3.95
CA ALA A 483 -21.17 -2.47 -2.88
C ALA A 483 -21.20 -1.59 -1.60
N PRO A 484 -22.31 -1.55 -0.83
CA PRO A 484 -23.48 -2.42 -0.92
C PRO A 484 -24.51 -2.04 -2.00
N GLY A 485 -24.29 -0.95 -2.74
CA GLY A 485 -25.14 -0.59 -3.89
C GLY A 485 -26.37 0.24 -3.57
N GLY A 486 -26.32 1.04 -2.50
CA GLY A 486 -27.41 1.94 -2.08
C GLY A 486 -27.47 3.25 -2.86
N ALA A 487 -28.43 4.11 -2.50
CA ALA A 487 -28.67 5.40 -3.18
C ALA A 487 -27.46 6.34 -3.12
N SER A 488 -26.73 6.36 -2.00
CA SER A 488 -25.51 7.18 -1.85
C SER A 488 -24.41 6.73 -2.80
N GLN A 489 -24.15 5.42 -2.93
CA GLN A 489 -23.15 4.90 -3.87
C GLN A 489 -23.54 5.17 -5.33
N LEU A 490 -24.83 5.13 -5.65
CA LEU A 490 -25.31 5.49 -6.98
C LEU A 490 -25.07 6.99 -7.25
N ALA A 491 -25.37 7.87 -6.29
CA ALA A 491 -25.12 9.30 -6.44
C ALA A 491 -23.64 9.62 -6.68
N GLU A 492 -22.73 8.95 -5.97
CA GLU A 492 -21.28 9.07 -6.19
C GLU A 492 -20.86 8.58 -7.58
N ALA A 493 -21.38 7.44 -8.03
CA ALA A 493 -21.10 6.93 -9.37
C ALA A 493 -21.59 7.89 -10.46
N LEU A 494 -22.79 8.46 -10.30
CA LEU A 494 -23.34 9.47 -11.20
C LEU A 494 -22.49 10.75 -11.22
N ALA A 495 -22.01 11.21 -10.06
CA ALA A 495 -21.13 12.37 -9.97
C ALA A 495 -19.79 12.15 -10.71
N ARG A 496 -19.17 10.97 -10.56
CA ARG A 496 -17.93 10.63 -11.29
C ARG A 496 -18.15 10.53 -12.79
N MET A 497 -19.27 9.95 -13.23
CA MET A 497 -19.63 9.92 -14.65
C MET A 497 -19.86 11.32 -15.21
N GLY A 498 -20.44 12.25 -14.43
CA GLY A 498 -20.56 13.66 -14.81
C GLY A 498 -19.20 14.32 -15.01
N GLN A 499 -18.31 14.20 -14.03
CA GLN A 499 -16.95 14.74 -14.10
C GLN A 499 -16.16 14.22 -15.32
N ARG A 500 -16.36 12.95 -15.71
CA ARG A 500 -15.72 12.36 -16.90
C ARG A 500 -16.35 12.79 -18.23
N ARG A 501 -17.61 13.23 -18.23
CA ARG A 501 -18.25 13.80 -19.43
C ARG A 501 -17.79 15.22 -19.70
N ASP A 502 -17.45 15.95 -18.65
CA ASP A 502 -17.01 17.34 -18.70
C ASP A 502 -15.50 17.49 -18.94
N ALA A 503 -14.74 16.38 -18.88
CA ALA A 503 -13.30 16.30 -19.12
C ALA A 503 -12.99 15.72 -20.51
#